data_AF-A0A661TNT8-F1
#
_entry.id   AF-A0A661TNT8-F1
#
_cell.length_a   1.000
_cell.length_b   1.000
_cell.length_c   1.000
_cell.angle_alpha   90.00
_cell.angle_beta   90.00
_cell.angle_gamma   90.00
#
_symmetry.space_group_name_H-M   'P 1'
#
loop_
_entity.id
_entity.type
_entity.pdbx_description
1 polymer ?
#
loop_
_entity_poly.entity_id
_entity_poly.type
_entity_poly.pdbx_seq_one_letter_code
_entity_poly.pdbx_strand_id
1 'polypeptide(L)'
;MARAVELSEIQSIKTGEKAKLVNDYVAKVVAKASEVEAKEGQGIQVDFTEVGISNPDWLILGWVRAKLKKLGYGVYISKKNGYIIIT
;
A
#
# COMPACT_ATOMS: atom_id res chain seq x y z
N MET A 1 -26.77 6.86 -31.36
CA MET A 1 -26.44 5.50 -30.88
C MET A 1 -25.16 5.60 -30.06
N ALA A 2 -25.28 5.61 -28.74
CA ALA A 2 -24.12 5.64 -27.85
C ALA A 2 -23.48 4.25 -27.87
N ARG A 3 -22.27 4.18 -28.42
CA ARG A 3 -21.45 2.97 -28.45
C ARG A 3 -20.92 2.78 -27.02
N ALA A 4 -21.46 1.81 -26.30
CA ALA A 4 -20.92 1.39 -25.01
C ALA A 4 -19.48 0.95 -25.25
N VAL A 5 -18.52 1.76 -24.81
CA VAL A 5 -17.12 1.38 -24.75
C VAL A 5 -17.07 0.21 -23.78
N GLU A 6 -16.81 -0.98 -24.32
CA GLU A 6 -16.70 -2.21 -23.55
C GLU A 6 -15.67 -2.01 -22.43
N LEU A 7 -16.15 -1.99 -21.19
CA LEU A 7 -15.36 -2.00 -19.95
C LEU A 7 -14.63 -3.34 -19.74
N SER A 8 -14.48 -4.17 -20.78
CA SER A 8 -14.09 -5.58 -20.69
C SER A 8 -12.59 -5.83 -20.58
N GLU A 9 -11.74 -4.80 -20.64
CA GLU A 9 -10.28 -4.95 -20.55
C GLU A 9 -9.65 -4.37 -19.27
N ILE A 10 -10.46 -4.07 -18.23
CA ILE A 10 -9.91 -3.81 -16.90
C ILE A 10 -9.54 -5.15 -16.27
N GLN A 11 -8.29 -5.53 -16.54
CA GLN A 11 -7.60 -6.76 -16.18
C GLN A 11 -8.02 -7.35 -14.82
N SER A 12 -8.37 -8.63 -14.92
CA SER A 12 -9.02 -9.52 -13.97
C SER A 12 -8.13 -9.93 -12.79
N ILE A 13 -8.13 -9.15 -11.72
CA ILE A 13 -7.83 -9.66 -10.38
C ILE A 13 -9.15 -9.67 -9.61
N LYS A 14 -9.59 -10.84 -9.15
CA LYS A 14 -10.84 -10.95 -8.38
C LYS A 14 -10.71 -10.10 -7.11
N THR A 15 -11.77 -9.40 -6.70
CA THR A 15 -11.75 -8.46 -5.55
C THR A 15 -11.10 -9.05 -4.28
N GLY A 16 -11.24 -10.36 -4.06
CA GLY A 16 -10.61 -11.07 -2.92
C GLY A 16 -9.08 -11.16 -2.99
N GLU A 17 -8.48 -11.29 -4.18
CA GLU A 17 -7.03 -11.36 -4.34
C GLU A 17 -6.39 -9.99 -4.07
N LYS A 18 -7.03 -8.90 -4.52
CA LYS A 18 -6.57 -7.54 -4.19
C LYS A 18 -6.65 -7.27 -2.69
N ALA A 19 -7.72 -7.72 -2.02
CA ALA A 19 -7.88 -7.54 -0.58
C ALA A 19 -6.81 -8.32 0.22
N LYS A 20 -6.48 -9.55 -0.22
CA LYS A 20 -5.40 -10.35 0.36
C LYS A 20 -4.04 -9.66 0.19
N LEU A 21 -3.77 -9.13 -1.01
CA LEU A 21 -2.53 -8.40 -1.30
C LEU A 21 -2.38 -7.15 -0.43
N VAL A 22 -3.45 -6.36 -0.28
CA VAL A 22 -3.43 -5.19 0.61
C VAL A 22 -3.13 -5.59 2.05
N ASN A 23 -3.77 -6.66 2.56
CA ASN A 23 -3.50 -7.14 3.92
C ASN A 23 -2.04 -7.58 4.10
N ASP A 24 -1.50 -8.31 3.13
CA ASP A 24 -0.11 -8.77 3.14
C ASP A 24 0.87 -7.58 3.17
N TYR A 25 0.66 -6.57 2.33
CA TYR A 25 1.48 -5.36 2.34
C TYR A 25 1.38 -4.57 3.65
N VAL A 26 0.17 -4.41 4.20
CA VAL A 26 -0.01 -3.76 5.51
C VAL A 26 0.76 -4.51 6.60
N ALA A 27 0.63 -5.84 6.65
CA ALA A 27 1.31 -6.65 7.66
C ALA A 27 2.84 -6.53 7.54
N LYS A 28 3.39 -6.58 6.32
CA LYS A 28 4.83 -6.44 6.07
C LYS A 28 5.35 -5.05 6.44
N VAL A 29 4.61 -4.00 6.12
CA VAL A 29 4.97 -2.62 6.48
C VAL A 29 4.99 -2.43 8.00
N VAL A 30 3.98 -2.94 8.70
CA VAL A 30 3.91 -2.86 10.17
C VAL A 30 5.03 -3.68 10.81
N ALA A 31 5.26 -4.91 10.33
CA ALA A 31 6.34 -5.75 10.82
C ALA A 31 7.70 -5.06 10.63
N LYS A 32 7.96 -4.53 9.43
CA LYS A 32 9.22 -3.85 9.12
C LYS A 32 9.42 -2.59 9.95
N ALA A 33 8.36 -1.82 10.16
CA ALA A 33 8.43 -0.65 11.02
C ALA A 33 8.65 -1.03 12.50
N SER A 34 8.09 -2.14 12.97
CA SER A 34 8.29 -2.61 14.35
C SER A 34 9.71 -3.10 14.64
N GLU A 35 10.49 -3.46 13.60
CA GLU A 35 11.91 -3.77 13.74
C GLU A 35 12.77 -2.53 14.00
N VAL A 36 12.24 -1.33 13.69
CA VAL A 36 12.98 -0.07 13.80
C VAL A 36 12.54 0.65 15.06
N GLU A 37 13.47 0.85 16.00
CA GLU A 37 13.26 1.76 17.12
C GLU A 37 13.22 3.21 16.61
N ALA A 38 12.02 3.71 16.32
CA ALA A 38 11.83 5.11 15.99
C ALA A 38 12.05 5.99 17.21
N LYS A 39 12.86 7.03 17.05
CA LYS A 39 12.92 8.12 18.04
C LYS A 39 11.57 8.84 18.05
N GLU A 40 11.18 9.31 19.23
CA GLU A 40 9.92 10.03 19.44
C GLU A 40 9.79 11.20 18.43
N GLY A 41 8.72 11.18 17.62
CA GLY A 41 8.47 12.19 16.58
C GLY A 41 9.11 11.95 15.21
N GLN A 42 9.87 10.85 15.00
CA GLN A 42 10.37 10.47 13.68
C GLN A 42 9.49 9.40 13.02
N GLY A 43 9.11 9.63 11.77
CA GLY A 43 8.46 8.60 10.95
C GLY A 43 9.45 7.55 10.46
N ILE A 44 9.00 6.30 10.38
CA ILE A 44 9.77 5.19 9.87
C ILE A 44 9.53 5.09 8.37
N GLN A 45 10.58 5.27 7.59
CA GLN A 45 10.56 4.97 6.16
C GLN A 45 10.72 3.46 5.96
N VAL A 46 9.81 2.87 5.19
CA VAL A 46 9.80 1.49 4.73
C VAL A 46 9.83 1.50 3.22
N ASP A 47 10.87 0.94 2.62
CA ASP A 47 11.01 0.91 1.17
C ASP A 47 10.14 -0.22 0.59
N PHE A 48 9.55 0.03 -0.58
CA PHE A 48 8.68 -0.93 -1.27
C PHE A 48 9.38 -2.26 -1.53
N THR A 49 10.68 -2.21 -1.85
CA THR A 49 11.52 -3.38 -2.12
C THR A 49 11.66 -4.26 -0.88
N GLU A 50 11.73 -3.69 0.32
CA GLU A 50 11.86 -4.43 1.58
C GLU A 50 10.60 -5.22 1.92
N VAL A 51 9.44 -4.72 1.49
CA VAL A 51 8.13 -5.34 1.73
C VAL A 51 7.54 -6.05 0.50
N GLY A 52 8.32 -6.21 -0.57
CA GLY A 52 7.93 -6.95 -1.76
C GLY A 52 6.83 -6.28 -2.60
N ILE A 53 6.74 -4.95 -2.57
CA ILE A 53 5.89 -4.16 -3.45
C ILE A 53 6.67 -3.90 -4.76
N SER A 54 6.55 -4.80 -5.72
CA SER A 54 7.27 -4.72 -7.00
C SER A 54 6.52 -3.93 -8.08
N ASN A 55 5.18 -3.93 -8.04
CA ASN A 55 4.33 -3.14 -8.94
C ASN A 55 3.38 -2.24 -8.13
N PRO A 56 3.83 -1.05 -7.71
CA PRO A 56 3.07 -0.16 -6.86
C PRO A 56 1.86 0.44 -7.57
N ASP A 57 0.76 -0.28 -7.59
CA ASP A 57 -0.53 0.20 -8.10
C ASP A 57 -1.14 1.25 -7.14
N TRP A 58 -1.62 2.38 -7.68
CA TRP A 58 -2.14 3.48 -6.86
C TRP A 58 -3.41 3.12 -6.08
N LEU A 59 -4.26 2.23 -6.64
CA LEU A 59 -5.46 1.74 -5.96
C LEU A 59 -5.06 0.87 -4.75
N ILE A 60 -4.12 -0.06 -4.97
CA ILE A 60 -3.60 -0.95 -3.91
C ILE A 60 -2.92 -0.12 -2.81
N LEU A 61 -2.03 0.80 -3.18
CA LEU A 61 -1.36 1.69 -2.22
C LEU A 61 -2.34 2.59 -1.47
N GLY A 62 -3.40 3.06 -2.15
CA GLY A 62 -4.49 3.82 -1.50
C GLY A 62 -5.21 3.01 -0.43
N TRP A 63 -5.47 1.73 -0.69
CA TRP A 63 -6.06 0.82 0.29
C TRP A 63 -5.12 0.46 1.44
N VAL A 64 -3.83 0.26 1.16
CA VAL A 64 -2.79 0.07 2.19
C VAL A 64 -2.76 1.28 3.12
N ARG A 65 -2.72 2.50 2.55
CA ARG A 65 -2.78 3.76 3.32
C ARG A 65 -4.03 3.83 4.21
N ALA A 66 -5.19 3.50 3.66
CA ALA A 66 -6.45 3.55 4.42
C ALA A 66 -6.45 2.56 5.59
N LYS A 67 -5.90 1.36 5.41
CA LYS A 67 -5.79 0.37 6.51
C LYS A 67 -4.79 0.78 7.58
N LEU A 68 -3.59 1.23 7.19
CA LEU A 68 -2.60 1.73 8.14
C LEU A 68 -3.15 2.91 8.96
N LYS A 69 -3.88 3.84 8.34
CA LYS A 69 -4.58 4.91 9.07
C LYS A 69 -5.64 4.40 10.04
N LYS A 70 -6.39 3.35 9.69
CA LYS A 70 -7.35 2.71 10.59
C LYS A 70 -6.69 2.05 11.81
N LEU A 71 -5.41 1.66 11.69
CA LEU A 71 -4.61 1.14 12.79
C LEU A 71 -4.01 2.25 13.68
N GLY A 72 -4.20 3.52 13.34
CA GLY A 72 -3.73 4.66 14.11
C GLY A 72 -2.45 5.32 13.58
N TYR A 73 -1.84 4.79 12.53
CA TYR A 73 -0.61 5.38 11.96
C TYR A 73 -0.90 6.64 11.14
N GLY A 74 -0.02 7.63 11.24
CA GLY A 74 0.15 8.63 10.19
C GLY A 74 0.86 7.99 9.00
N VAL A 75 0.41 8.27 7.77
CA VAL A 75 0.90 7.56 6.58
C VAL A 75 1.13 8.52 5.42
N TYR A 76 2.36 8.51 4.92
CA TYR A 76 2.79 9.16 3.69
C TYR A 76 3.34 8.10 2.71
N ILE A 77 3.00 8.21 1.44
CA ILE A 77 3.45 7.26 0.41
C ILE A 77 4.07 8.05 -0.74
N SER A 78 5.32 7.73 -1.08
CA SER A 78 5.96 8.24 -2.30
C SER A 78 6.14 7.11 -3.30
N LYS A 79 5.20 7.00 -4.27
CA LYS A 79 5.34 6.01 -5.34
C LYS A 79 6.55 6.27 -6.23
N LYS A 80 6.87 7.54 -6.50
CA LYS A 80 8.02 7.94 -7.35
C LYS A 80 9.34 7.46 -6.74
N ASN A 81 9.47 7.56 -5.42
CA ASN A 81 10.68 7.19 -4.71
C ASN A 81 10.64 5.75 -4.17
N GLY A 82 9.48 5.10 -4.22
CA GLY A 82 9.32 3.70 -3.85
C GLY A 82 9.30 3.44 -2.34
N TYR A 83 8.66 4.29 -1.54
CA TYR A 83 8.59 4.09 -0.08
C TYR A 83 7.25 4.49 0.56
N ILE A 84 7.01 3.99 1.77
CA ILE A 84 5.97 4.41 2.71
C ILE A 84 6.66 4.95 3.96
N ILE A 85 6.19 6.08 4.48
CA ILE A 85 6.56 6.55 5.81
C ILE A 85 5.35 6.34 6.73
N ILE A 86 5.55 5.68 7.85
CA ILE A 86 4.56 5.59 8.92
C ILE A 86 5.05 6.31 10.17
N THR A 87 4.15 7.01 10.87
CA THR A 87 4.41 7.76 12.11
C THR A 87 3.42 7.35 13.18
#